data_AF-A0A2J6GZA8-F1
#
_entry.id   AF-A0A2J6GZA8-F1
#
_cell.length_a   1.000
_cell.length_b   1.000
_cell.length_c   1.000
_cell.angle_alpha   90.00
_cell.angle_beta   90.00
_cell.angle_gamma   90.00
#
_symmetry.space_group_name_H-M   'P 1'
#
loop_
_entity.id
_entity.type
_entity.pdbx_description
1 polymer ?
#
loop_
_entity_poly.entity_id
_entity_poly.type
_entity_poly.pdbx_seq_one_letter_code
_entity_poly.pdbx_strand_id
1 'polypeptide(L)'
;MLKDMKKEILGSWILLIMFIIASILRKNWEFLFYAASLIILLILVTLSDKKFNYPKIALYGLSSWLLLHLLGGMAKIGTTRLYDFMLINLIGEPYQILKYDQFVHFYCYFVAAFFVYSIIKSFSKKDSSFTVLAFITVIASIGIGGINEIIEFAAVVIVNSNGVGGYYNTAIDLVANTLGALAALPFLKKTE
;
A
#
# COMPACT_ATOMS: atom_id res chain seq x y z
N MET A 1 24.01 2.39 0.35
CA MET A 1 22.62 1.88 0.21
C MET A 1 22.50 0.90 -0.97
N LEU A 2 22.89 1.27 -2.20
CA LEU A 2 22.67 0.45 -3.40
C LEU A 2 23.47 -0.86 -3.48
N LYS A 3 24.66 -0.92 -2.87
CA LYS A 3 25.61 -2.04 -3.05
C LYS A 3 25.14 -3.39 -2.48
N ASP A 4 24.24 -3.36 -1.48
CA ASP A 4 23.69 -4.55 -0.82
C ASP A 4 22.18 -4.70 -1.03
N MET A 5 21.60 -3.92 -1.95
CA MET A 5 20.15 -3.91 -2.17
C MET A 5 19.74 -5.13 -2.99
N LYS A 6 18.75 -5.87 -2.49
CA LYS A 6 18.12 -6.97 -3.22
C LYS A 6 17.59 -6.47 -4.58
N LYS A 7 17.79 -7.26 -5.64
CA LYS A 7 17.31 -6.93 -7.00
C LYS A 7 15.79 -6.77 -7.02
N GLU A 8 15.10 -7.47 -6.14
CA GLU A 8 13.66 -7.41 -5.91
C GLU A 8 13.18 -6.01 -5.49
N ILE A 9 13.99 -5.24 -4.74
CA ILE A 9 13.65 -3.86 -4.32
C ILE A 9 14.07 -2.83 -5.38
N LEU A 10 15.10 -3.12 -6.18
CA LEU A 10 15.58 -2.21 -7.22
C LEU A 10 14.49 -1.85 -8.23
N GLY A 11 13.65 -2.83 -8.62
CA GLY A 11 12.53 -2.59 -9.54
C GLY A 11 11.55 -1.55 -9.01
N SER A 12 11.25 -1.58 -7.71
CA SER A 12 10.40 -0.59 -7.05
C SER A 12 10.97 0.84 -7.11
N TRP A 13 12.27 0.99 -6.89
CA TRP A 13 12.95 2.29 -7.00
C TRP A 13 12.92 2.82 -8.43
N ILE A 14 13.19 1.97 -9.41
CA ILE A 14 13.15 2.35 -10.83
C ILE A 14 11.75 2.82 -11.21
N LEU A 15 10.71 2.06 -10.84
CA LEU A 15 9.32 2.43 -11.08
C LEU A 15 8.97 3.78 -10.47
N LEU A 16 9.31 4.01 -9.20
CA LEU A 16 9.00 5.27 -8.52
C LEU A 16 9.70 6.45 -9.19
N ILE A 17 10.99 6.33 -9.52
CA ILE A 17 11.75 7.39 -10.19
C ILE A 17 11.15 7.71 -11.57
N MET A 18 10.80 6.69 -12.35
CA MET A 18 10.17 6.88 -13.66
C MET A 18 8.86 7.67 -13.55
N PHE A 19 8.01 7.34 -12.60
CA PHE A 19 6.72 8.02 -12.41
C PHE A 19 6.89 9.43 -11.82
N ILE A 20 7.87 9.66 -10.95
CA ILE A 20 8.21 11.03 -10.47
C ILE A 20 8.61 11.91 -11.65
N ILE A 21 9.52 11.43 -12.52
CA ILE A 21 9.94 12.17 -13.72
C ILE A 21 8.72 12.46 -14.61
N ALA A 22 7.90 11.44 -14.89
CA ALA A 22 6.69 11.61 -15.69
C ALA A 22 5.71 12.64 -15.07
N SER A 23 5.58 12.66 -13.75
CA SER A 23 4.72 13.60 -13.03
C SER A 23 5.21 15.04 -13.12
N ILE A 24 6.53 15.25 -12.97
CA ILE A 24 7.17 16.56 -13.15
C ILE A 24 6.93 17.08 -14.57
N LEU A 25 7.14 16.24 -15.58
CA LEU A 25 6.92 16.61 -16.99
C LEU A 25 5.46 16.98 -17.28
N ARG A 26 4.50 16.35 -16.57
CA ARG A 26 3.06 16.63 -16.69
C ARG A 26 2.55 17.70 -15.73
N LYS A 27 3.43 18.29 -14.90
CA LYS A 27 3.08 19.28 -13.85
C LYS A 27 1.99 18.78 -12.89
N ASN A 28 1.97 17.49 -12.59
CA ASN A 28 1.02 16.91 -11.64
C ASN A 28 1.57 17.00 -10.20
N TRP A 29 1.30 18.13 -9.55
CA TRP A 29 1.82 18.46 -8.22
C TRP A 29 1.19 17.62 -7.11
N GLU A 30 -0.10 17.28 -7.24
CA GLU A 30 -0.82 16.41 -6.32
C GLU A 30 -0.14 15.03 -6.24
N PHE A 31 0.21 14.45 -7.37
CA PHE A 31 0.95 13.18 -7.40
C PHE A 31 2.33 13.28 -6.74
N LEU A 32 3.03 14.41 -6.84
CA LEU A 32 4.34 14.57 -6.20
C LEU A 32 4.25 14.60 -4.68
N PHE A 33 3.13 15.10 -4.11
CA PHE A 33 2.86 15.00 -2.68
C PHE A 33 2.76 13.53 -2.25
N TYR A 34 1.97 12.73 -2.96
CA TYR A 34 1.86 11.28 -2.69
C TYR A 34 3.17 10.52 -2.96
N ALA A 35 3.95 10.93 -3.95
CA ALA A 35 5.25 10.31 -4.21
C ALA A 35 6.20 10.43 -3.00
N ALA A 36 6.08 11.48 -2.18
CA ALA A 36 6.89 11.63 -0.97
C ALA A 36 6.63 10.51 0.05
N SER A 37 5.38 10.10 0.25
CA SER A 37 5.06 8.99 1.16
C SER A 37 5.63 7.66 0.63
N LEU A 38 5.57 7.43 -0.68
CA LEU A 38 6.13 6.25 -1.33
C LEU A 38 7.66 6.20 -1.26
N ILE A 39 8.34 7.36 -1.34
CA ILE A 39 9.79 7.46 -1.12
C ILE A 39 10.11 7.02 0.31
N ILE A 40 9.39 7.54 1.31
CA ILE A 40 9.61 7.18 2.72
C ILE A 40 9.39 5.69 2.92
N LEU A 41 8.30 5.12 2.39
CA LEU A 41 8.02 3.69 2.44
C LEU A 41 9.17 2.86 1.85
N LEU A 42 9.66 3.23 0.65
CA LEU A 42 10.75 2.50 0.01
C LEU A 42 12.07 2.61 0.76
N ILE A 43 12.39 3.77 1.35
CA ILE A 43 13.55 3.92 2.22
C ILE A 43 13.42 2.98 3.42
N LEU A 44 12.28 2.99 4.11
CA LEU A 44 12.04 2.14 5.28
C LEU A 44 12.18 0.65 4.93
N VAL A 45 11.56 0.19 3.84
CA VAL A 45 11.69 -1.21 3.39
C VAL A 45 13.14 -1.53 3.02
N THR A 46 13.81 -0.68 2.24
CA THR A 46 15.20 -0.91 1.79
C THR A 46 16.17 -1.01 2.97
N LEU A 47 16.05 -0.13 3.96
CA LEU A 47 16.93 -0.12 5.13
C LEU A 47 16.64 -1.29 6.08
N SER A 48 15.36 -1.60 6.26
CA SER A 48 14.93 -2.62 7.23
C SER A 48 15.03 -4.05 6.70
N ASP A 49 15.09 -4.26 5.38
CA ASP A 49 15.24 -5.59 4.78
C ASP A 49 16.51 -6.33 5.24
N LYS A 50 17.61 -5.61 5.48
CA LYS A 50 18.83 -6.22 6.03
C LYS A 50 18.62 -6.86 7.41
N LYS A 51 17.69 -6.32 8.20
CA LYS A 51 17.40 -6.76 9.56
C LYS A 51 16.31 -7.84 9.57
N PHE A 52 15.24 -7.64 8.80
CA PHE A 52 14.06 -8.51 8.85
C PHE A 52 14.01 -9.56 7.74
N ASN A 53 14.92 -9.46 6.76
CA ASN A 53 15.04 -10.36 5.62
C ASN A 53 13.68 -10.68 4.99
N TYR A 54 13.03 -9.66 4.42
CA TYR A 54 11.68 -9.81 3.91
C TYR A 54 11.61 -10.87 2.81
N PRO A 55 10.53 -11.67 2.77
CA PRO A 55 10.37 -12.71 1.77
C PRO A 55 10.21 -12.08 0.39
N LYS A 56 10.71 -12.76 -0.64
CA LYS A 56 10.68 -12.24 -2.02
C LYS A 56 9.26 -11.88 -2.49
N ILE A 57 8.25 -12.62 -2.04
CA ILE A 57 6.86 -12.34 -2.36
C ILE A 57 6.40 -10.96 -1.86
N ALA A 58 6.88 -10.51 -0.70
CA ALA A 58 6.59 -9.17 -0.19
C ALA A 58 7.27 -8.10 -1.04
N LEU A 59 8.52 -8.34 -1.47
CA LEU A 59 9.31 -7.39 -2.25
C LEU A 59 8.75 -7.22 -3.66
N TYR A 60 8.40 -8.30 -4.35
CA TYR A 60 7.70 -8.24 -5.65
C TYR A 60 6.26 -7.71 -5.49
N GLY A 61 5.60 -8.06 -4.39
CA GLY A 61 4.32 -7.49 -3.97
C GLY A 61 4.40 -5.97 -3.85
N LEU A 62 5.49 -5.44 -3.29
CA LEU A 62 5.71 -4.00 -3.18
C LEU A 62 5.92 -3.33 -4.54
N SER A 63 6.65 -3.96 -5.47
CA SER A 63 6.80 -3.42 -6.83
C SER A 63 5.46 -3.34 -7.57
N SER A 64 4.63 -4.37 -7.44
CA SER A 64 3.29 -4.41 -8.06
C SER A 64 2.30 -3.47 -7.35
N TRP A 65 2.37 -3.35 -6.02
CA TRP A 65 1.65 -2.32 -5.26
C TRP A 65 1.99 -0.96 -5.83
N LEU A 66 3.28 -0.59 -5.86
CA LEU A 66 3.71 0.70 -6.38
C LEU A 66 3.20 0.94 -7.78
N LEU A 67 3.32 -0.04 -8.68
CA LEU A 67 2.79 0.10 -10.04
C LEU A 67 1.28 0.41 -10.05
N LEU A 68 0.47 -0.36 -9.31
CA LEU A 68 -0.98 -0.15 -9.24
C LEU A 68 -1.33 1.23 -8.66
N HIS A 69 -0.63 1.63 -7.60
CA HIS A 69 -0.88 2.88 -6.90
C HIS A 69 -0.48 4.09 -7.76
N LEU A 70 0.70 4.03 -8.39
CA LEU A 70 1.21 5.06 -9.29
C LEU A 70 0.33 5.20 -10.55
N LEU A 71 -0.14 4.07 -11.11
CA LEU A 71 -1.12 4.08 -12.21
C LEU A 71 -2.47 4.67 -11.78
N GLY A 72 -2.95 4.37 -10.57
CA GLY A 72 -4.18 4.92 -10.03
C GLY A 72 -4.23 6.46 -10.10
N GLY A 73 -3.12 7.10 -9.72
CA GLY A 73 -3.00 8.56 -9.69
C GLY A 73 -2.67 9.21 -11.05
N MET A 74 -2.06 8.47 -11.98
CA MET A 74 -1.61 9.03 -13.27
C MET A 74 -2.48 8.65 -14.48
N ALA A 75 -3.16 7.51 -14.44
CA ALA A 75 -3.94 6.99 -15.54
C ALA A 75 -5.40 7.46 -15.47
N LYS A 76 -6.06 7.46 -16.64
CA LYS A 76 -7.48 7.75 -16.78
C LYS A 76 -8.14 6.77 -17.74
N ILE A 77 -9.40 6.45 -17.50
CA ILE A 77 -10.28 5.76 -18.45
C ILE A 77 -11.32 6.79 -18.90
N GLY A 78 -11.18 7.27 -20.14
CA GLY A 78 -11.92 8.44 -20.61
C GLY A 78 -11.54 9.68 -19.78
N THR A 79 -12.52 10.30 -19.15
CA THR A 79 -12.33 11.47 -18.27
C THR A 79 -12.10 11.11 -16.81
N THR A 80 -12.39 9.87 -16.42
CA THR A 80 -12.34 9.38 -15.03
C THR A 80 -10.92 8.98 -14.65
N ARG A 81 -10.40 9.53 -13.54
CA ARG A 81 -9.12 9.09 -12.93
C ARG A 81 -9.26 7.63 -12.52
N LEU A 82 -8.20 6.85 -12.70
CA LEU A 82 -8.28 5.40 -12.49
C LEU A 82 -8.72 5.06 -11.06
N TYR A 83 -8.28 5.80 -10.03
CA TYR A 83 -8.79 5.65 -8.66
C TYR A 83 -10.30 5.78 -8.51
N ASP A 84 -10.91 6.71 -9.25
CA ASP A 84 -12.34 6.98 -9.18
C ASP A 84 -13.17 6.03 -10.07
N PHE A 85 -12.50 5.13 -10.79
CA PHE A 85 -13.16 4.20 -11.69
C PHE A 85 -13.84 3.07 -10.93
N MET A 86 -15.16 2.95 -11.08
CA MET A 86 -15.94 1.83 -10.54
C MET A 86 -15.59 0.54 -11.27
N LEU A 87 -15.01 -0.44 -10.56
CA LEU A 87 -14.73 -1.76 -11.14
C LEU A 87 -16.01 -2.60 -11.19
N ILE A 88 -16.70 -2.68 -10.06
CA ILE A 88 -18.00 -3.35 -9.92
C ILE A 88 -18.85 -2.50 -9.01
N ASN A 89 -20.07 -2.18 -9.41
CA ASN A 89 -20.98 -1.43 -8.56
C ASN A 89 -21.72 -2.37 -7.60
N LEU A 90 -21.10 -2.70 -6.46
CA LEU A 90 -21.74 -3.55 -5.43
C LEU A 90 -22.82 -2.77 -4.67
N ILE A 91 -22.50 -1.53 -4.29
CA ILE A 91 -23.43 -0.57 -3.69
C ILE A 91 -23.11 0.80 -4.29
N GLY A 92 -24.12 1.46 -4.85
CA GLY A 92 -24.00 2.77 -5.49
C GLY A 92 -23.84 3.91 -4.49
N GLU A 93 -24.18 5.12 -4.93
CA GLU A 93 -24.14 6.32 -4.09
C GLU A 93 -24.92 6.16 -2.78
N PRO A 94 -24.41 6.71 -1.65
CA PRO A 94 -23.17 7.47 -1.48
C PRO A 94 -21.91 6.61 -1.23
N TYR A 95 -22.01 5.28 -1.31
CA TYR A 95 -20.97 4.36 -0.84
C TYR A 95 -19.97 3.97 -1.93
N GLN A 96 -20.43 3.82 -3.18
CA GLN A 96 -19.59 3.52 -4.34
C GLN A 96 -18.60 2.35 -4.08
N ILE A 97 -19.11 1.23 -3.59
CA ILE A 97 -18.27 0.12 -3.15
C ILE A 97 -17.64 -0.59 -4.35
N LEU A 98 -16.31 -0.76 -4.27
CA LEU A 98 -15.43 -1.44 -5.23
C LEU A 98 -15.03 -0.59 -6.45
N LYS A 99 -14.59 0.65 -6.19
CA LYS A 99 -13.69 1.37 -7.10
C LYS A 99 -12.33 0.68 -7.19
N TYR A 100 -11.55 1.09 -8.19
CA TYR A 100 -10.13 0.73 -8.29
C TYR A 100 -9.37 1.05 -7.00
N ASP A 101 -9.73 2.15 -6.35
CA ASP A 101 -9.19 2.56 -5.06
C ASP A 101 -9.28 1.47 -3.98
N GLN A 102 -10.49 0.97 -3.69
CA GLN A 102 -10.68 -0.11 -2.71
C GLN A 102 -9.93 -1.40 -3.10
N PHE A 103 -9.82 -1.69 -4.40
CA PHE A 103 -9.02 -2.82 -4.86
C PHE A 103 -7.53 -2.63 -4.57
N VAL A 104 -7.00 -1.43 -4.84
CA VAL A 104 -5.60 -1.09 -4.53
C VAL A 104 -5.38 -1.19 -3.03
N HIS A 105 -6.26 -0.60 -2.20
CA HIS A 105 -6.21 -0.74 -0.75
C HIS A 105 -6.14 -2.20 -0.32
N PHE A 106 -7.10 -3.03 -0.73
CA PHE A 106 -7.07 -4.46 -0.44
C PHE A 106 -5.72 -5.11 -0.79
N TYR A 107 -5.20 -4.85 -1.99
CA TYR A 107 -3.94 -5.44 -2.44
C TYR A 107 -2.73 -4.94 -1.63
N CYS A 108 -2.66 -3.64 -1.38
CA CYS A 108 -1.60 -2.99 -0.59
C CYS A 108 -1.49 -3.61 0.80
N TYR A 109 -2.63 -3.78 1.49
CA TYR A 109 -2.62 -4.32 2.86
C TYR A 109 -2.46 -5.84 2.91
N PHE A 110 -2.84 -6.55 1.85
CA PHE A 110 -2.41 -7.93 1.65
C PHE A 110 -0.88 -8.04 1.62
N VAL A 111 -0.20 -7.18 0.85
CA VAL A 111 1.26 -7.14 0.78
C VAL A 111 1.88 -6.65 2.09
N ALA A 112 1.31 -5.61 2.72
CA ALA A 112 1.80 -5.03 3.97
C ALA A 112 1.85 -6.07 5.10
N ALA A 113 0.89 -6.99 5.14
CA ALA A 113 0.85 -8.07 6.14
C ALA A 113 2.11 -8.95 6.10
N PHE A 114 2.73 -9.19 4.94
CA PHE A 114 3.99 -9.94 4.87
C PHE A 114 5.14 -9.19 5.54
N PHE A 115 5.24 -7.88 5.30
CA PHE A 115 6.26 -7.04 5.93
C PHE A 115 6.10 -7.01 7.45
N VAL A 116 4.87 -6.75 7.90
CA VAL A 116 4.50 -6.70 9.32
C VAL A 116 4.79 -8.03 10.00
N TYR A 117 4.36 -9.15 9.40
CA TYR A 117 4.60 -10.49 9.96
C TYR A 117 6.09 -10.81 10.06
N SER A 118 6.90 -10.49 9.05
CA SER A 118 8.37 -10.66 9.11
C SER A 118 8.99 -9.87 10.27
N ILE A 119 8.55 -8.63 10.49
CA ILE A 119 9.01 -7.81 11.62
C ILE A 119 8.64 -8.47 12.95
N ILE A 120 7.36 -8.79 13.16
CA ILE A 120 6.89 -9.37 14.43
C ILE A 120 7.57 -10.72 14.69
N LYS A 121 7.66 -11.59 13.67
CA LYS A 121 8.29 -12.90 13.77
C LYS A 121 9.76 -12.80 14.19
N SER A 122 10.49 -11.78 13.71
CA SER A 122 11.90 -11.57 14.08
C SER A 122 12.14 -11.29 15.56
N PHE A 123 11.12 -10.78 16.28
CA PHE A 123 11.16 -10.52 17.71
C PHE A 123 10.45 -11.59 18.55
N SER A 124 9.83 -12.57 17.90
CA SER A 124 9.03 -13.61 18.55
C SER A 124 9.89 -14.80 18.94
N LYS A 125 9.52 -15.50 20.04
CA LYS A 125 10.14 -16.77 20.40
C LYS A 125 9.78 -17.86 19.38
N LYS A 126 10.63 -18.87 19.24
CA LYS A 126 10.46 -19.97 18.27
C LYS A 126 9.14 -20.75 18.44
N ASP A 127 8.61 -20.79 19.66
CA ASP A 127 7.38 -21.47 20.08
C ASP A 127 6.15 -20.54 20.14
N SER A 128 6.27 -19.31 19.62
CA SER A 128 5.15 -18.36 19.62
C SER A 128 3.99 -18.89 18.77
N SER A 129 2.78 -18.77 19.29
CA SER A 129 1.56 -19.20 18.57
C SER A 129 1.35 -18.40 17.29
N PHE A 130 1.24 -19.10 16.16
CA PHE A 130 0.89 -18.50 14.86
C PHE A 130 -0.37 -17.63 14.96
N THR A 131 -1.40 -18.09 15.69
CA THR A 131 -2.66 -17.35 15.85
C THR A 131 -2.44 -15.97 16.48
N VAL A 132 -1.56 -15.88 17.48
CA VAL A 132 -1.23 -14.61 18.15
C VAL A 132 -0.46 -13.70 17.18
N LEU A 133 0.54 -14.24 16.48
CA LEU A 133 1.33 -13.48 15.50
C LEU A 133 0.46 -12.98 14.35
N ALA A 134 -0.46 -13.81 13.86
CA ALA A 134 -1.42 -13.47 12.81
C ALA A 134 -2.35 -12.35 13.28
N PHE A 135 -2.90 -12.44 14.48
CA PHE A 135 -3.77 -11.41 15.04
C PHE A 135 -3.07 -10.06 15.16
N ILE A 136 -1.85 -10.03 15.73
CA ILE A 136 -1.05 -8.80 15.84
C ILE A 136 -0.71 -8.26 14.44
N THR A 137 -0.40 -9.14 13.50
CA THR A 137 -0.12 -8.76 12.11
C THR A 137 -1.30 -8.03 11.49
N VAL A 138 -2.52 -8.56 11.61
CA VAL A 138 -3.72 -7.91 11.07
C VAL A 138 -3.94 -6.54 11.70
N ILE A 139 -3.89 -6.44 13.03
CA ILE A 139 -4.08 -5.15 13.72
C ILE A 139 -3.02 -4.14 13.29
N ALA A 140 -1.75 -4.54 13.22
CA ALA A 140 -0.67 -3.64 12.80
C ALA A 140 -0.80 -3.24 11.32
N SER A 141 -1.22 -4.14 10.43
CA SER A 141 -1.52 -3.81 9.03
C SER A 141 -2.68 -2.82 8.91
N ILE A 142 -3.75 -2.96 9.70
CA ILE A 142 -4.84 -1.98 9.77
C ILE A 142 -4.32 -0.63 10.29
N GLY A 143 -3.41 -0.64 11.26
CA GLY A 143 -2.75 0.57 11.78
C GLY A 143 -1.96 1.31 10.70
N ILE A 144 -1.23 0.59 9.83
CA ILE A 144 -0.59 1.18 8.64
C ILE A 144 -1.66 1.78 7.71
N GLY A 145 -2.82 1.12 7.60
CA GLY A 145 -4.04 1.63 6.97
C GLY A 145 -4.41 3.01 7.44
N GLY A 146 -4.57 3.17 8.74
CA GLY A 146 -4.86 4.47 9.35
C GLY A 146 -3.80 5.54 9.07
N ILE A 147 -2.52 5.17 8.97
CA ILE A 147 -1.46 6.12 8.58
C ILE A 147 -1.66 6.60 7.14
N ASN A 148 -2.08 5.72 6.22
CA ASN A 148 -2.38 6.12 4.85
C ASN A 148 -3.55 7.11 4.80
N GLU A 149 -4.63 6.85 5.53
CA GLU A 149 -5.76 7.78 5.64
C GLU A 149 -5.36 9.16 6.22
N ILE A 150 -4.41 9.18 7.16
CA ILE A 150 -3.85 10.43 7.68
C ILE A 150 -3.07 11.18 6.58
N ILE A 151 -2.34 10.47 5.72
CA ILE A 151 -1.60 11.07 4.60
C ILE A 151 -2.58 11.63 3.56
N GLU A 152 -3.66 10.92 3.25
CA GLU A 152 -4.71 11.40 2.34
C GLU A 152 -5.45 12.62 2.91
N PHE A 153 -5.79 12.58 4.20
CA PHE A 153 -6.35 13.75 4.89
C PHE A 153 -5.39 14.95 4.81
N ALA A 154 -4.08 14.73 5.02
CA ALA A 154 -3.09 15.79 4.85
C ALA A 154 -3.04 16.31 3.40
N ALA A 155 -3.20 15.45 2.39
CA ALA A 155 -3.29 15.87 0.99
C ALA A 155 -4.51 16.74 0.72
N VAL A 156 -5.68 16.42 1.30
CA VAL A 156 -6.87 17.26 1.23
C VAL A 156 -6.60 18.64 1.83
N VAL A 157 -6.01 18.70 3.03
CA VAL A 157 -5.79 19.96 3.76
C VAL A 157 -4.68 20.82 3.14
N ILE A 158 -3.60 20.21 2.65
CA ILE A 158 -2.39 20.94 2.22
C ILE A 158 -2.44 21.29 0.73
N VAL A 159 -2.90 20.35 -0.12
CA VAL A 159 -2.83 20.49 -1.58
C VAL A 159 -4.22 20.49 -2.26
N ASN A 160 -5.30 20.53 -1.49
CA ASN A 160 -6.69 20.49 -1.99
C ASN A 160 -6.92 19.29 -2.92
N SER A 161 -6.38 18.12 -2.55
CA SER A 161 -6.59 16.87 -3.28
C SER A 161 -8.09 16.53 -3.35
N ASN A 162 -8.50 15.99 -4.50
CA ASN A 162 -9.89 15.59 -4.75
C ASN A 162 -10.00 14.06 -4.85
N GLY A 163 -11.16 13.54 -4.48
CA GLY A 163 -11.50 12.12 -4.62
C GLY A 163 -10.79 11.19 -3.64
N VAL A 164 -10.33 11.72 -2.51
CA VAL A 164 -9.86 10.97 -1.34
C VAL A 164 -10.45 11.58 -0.07
N GLY A 165 -10.50 10.81 1.01
CA GLY A 165 -10.98 11.25 2.31
C GLY A 165 -12.50 11.45 2.39
N GLY A 166 -12.94 12.03 3.52
CA GLY A 166 -14.36 12.04 3.89
C GLY A 166 -14.79 10.72 4.52
N TYR A 167 -15.92 10.75 5.24
CA TYR A 167 -16.29 9.64 6.12
C TYR A 167 -16.47 8.31 5.37
N TYR A 168 -17.22 8.29 4.27
CA TYR A 168 -17.54 7.05 3.56
C TYR A 168 -16.32 6.44 2.88
N ASN A 169 -15.51 7.23 2.16
CA ASN A 169 -14.31 6.73 1.50
C ASN A 169 -13.34 6.13 2.54
N THR A 170 -12.93 6.92 3.54
CA THR A 170 -12.03 6.43 4.60
C THR A 170 -12.56 5.19 5.32
N ALA A 171 -13.85 5.13 5.64
CA ALA A 171 -14.41 3.95 6.30
C ALA A 171 -14.36 2.70 5.41
N ILE A 172 -14.68 2.84 4.12
CA ILE A 172 -14.66 1.75 3.15
C ILE A 172 -13.22 1.32 2.84
N ASP A 173 -12.28 2.25 2.80
CA ASP A 173 -10.87 1.98 2.57
C ASP A 173 -10.28 1.23 3.78
N LEU A 174 -10.61 1.61 5.01
CA LEU A 174 -10.25 0.84 6.21
C LEU A 174 -10.82 -0.59 6.18
N VAL A 175 -12.02 -0.78 5.64
CA VAL A 175 -12.59 -2.13 5.42
C VAL A 175 -11.77 -2.89 4.39
N ALA A 176 -11.44 -2.29 3.25
CA ALA A 176 -10.59 -2.91 2.23
C ALA A 176 -9.21 -3.28 2.77
N ASN A 177 -8.60 -2.39 3.56
CA ASN A 177 -7.32 -2.61 4.24
C ASN A 177 -7.37 -3.84 5.14
N THR A 178 -8.44 -3.93 5.95
CA THR A 178 -8.69 -5.04 6.87
C THR A 178 -8.85 -6.36 6.12
N LEU A 179 -9.66 -6.38 5.06
CA LEU A 179 -9.87 -7.56 4.24
C LEU A 179 -8.59 -8.02 3.54
N GLY A 180 -7.78 -7.09 3.06
CA GLY A 180 -6.46 -7.37 2.48
C GLY A 180 -5.53 -8.06 3.47
N ALA A 181 -5.41 -7.49 4.68
CA ALA A 181 -4.58 -8.05 5.74
C ALA A 181 -5.03 -9.46 6.15
N LEU A 182 -6.35 -9.69 6.26
CA LEU A 182 -6.90 -11.02 6.55
C LEU A 182 -6.62 -12.03 5.44
N ALA A 183 -6.72 -11.61 4.18
CA ALA A 183 -6.47 -12.47 3.03
C ALA A 183 -5.01 -12.96 2.94
N ALA A 184 -4.06 -12.27 3.59
CA ALA A 184 -2.66 -12.68 3.64
C ALA A 184 -2.41 -13.88 4.58
N LEU A 185 -3.24 -14.07 5.62
CA LEU A 185 -2.99 -15.05 6.69
C LEU A 185 -2.72 -16.49 6.20
N PRO A 186 -3.47 -17.05 5.22
CA PRO A 186 -3.19 -18.40 4.71
C PRO A 186 -1.82 -18.53 4.05
N PHE A 187 -1.25 -17.43 3.53
CA PHE A 187 0.04 -17.40 2.88
C PHE A 187 1.18 -17.23 3.89
N LEU A 188 0.98 -16.43 4.94
CA LEU A 188 1.95 -16.26 6.02
C LEU A 188 2.28 -17.60 6.69
N LYS A 189 1.28 -18.45 6.91
CA LYS A 189 1.46 -19.80 7.48
C LYS A 189 2.34 -20.70 6.62
N LYS A 190 2.31 -20.54 5.29
CA LYS A 190 3.13 -21.31 4.34
C LYS A 190 4.57 -20.77 4.22
N THR A 191 4.83 -19.60 4.79
CA THR A 191 6.17 -18.99 4.85
C THR A 191 6.88 -19.25 6.19
N GLU A 192 6.29 -20.08 7.05
CA GLU A 192 7.01 -20.78 8.14
C GLU A 192 7.88 -21.91 7.58
#